data_AF-A0A0J0ZPT2-F1
#
_entry.id   AF-A0A0J0ZPT2-F1
#
_cell.length_a   1.000
_cell.length_b   1.000
_cell.length_c   1.000
_cell.angle_alpha   90.00
_cell.angle_beta   90.00
_cell.angle_gamma   90.00
#
_symmetry.space_group_name_H-M   'P 1'
#
loop_
_entity.id
_entity.type
_entity.pdbx_description
1 polymer ?
#
loop_
_entity_poly.entity_id
_entity_poly.type
_entity_poly.pdbx_seq_one_letter_code
_entity_poly.pdbx_strand_id
1 'polypeptide(L)' 'MTYMNESSHVGLFFQGKIFHLGESGVQRITVEQAKIWFKRIRYYEPNLHH' A
#
# COMPACT_ATOMS: atom_id res chain seq x y z
N MET A 1 -5.13 -0.58 -1.19
CA MET A 1 -4.49 -1.37 -2.26
C MET A 1 -5.34 -2.61 -2.50
N THR A 2 -5.42 -3.10 -3.73
CA THR A 2 -6.18 -4.31 -4.06
C THR A 2 -5.26 -5.29 -4.76
N TYR A 3 -5.13 -6.50 -4.21
CA TYR A 3 -4.32 -7.57 -4.79
C TYR A 3 -4.90 -8.05 -6.14
N MET A 4 -4.12 -8.83 -6.89
CA MET A 4 -4.58 -9.43 -8.15
C MET A 4 -5.78 -10.38 -7.98
N ASN A 5 -5.88 -11.05 -6.83
CA ASN A 5 -7.04 -11.89 -6.46
C ASN A 5 -8.21 -11.08 -5.88
N GLU A 6 -8.20 -9.76 -6.04
CA GLU A 6 -9.24 -8.82 -5.62
C GLU A 6 -9.42 -8.64 -4.11
N SER A 7 -8.58 -9.28 -3.28
CA SER A 7 -8.57 -9.01 -1.86
C SER A 7 -8.00 -7.62 -1.54
N SER A 8 -8.47 -7.02 -0.45
CA SER A 8 -8.09 -5.66 -0.04
C SER A 8 -6.93 -5.65 0.93
N HIS A 9 -6.10 -4.61 0.82
CA HIS A 9 -4.94 -4.41 1.67
C HIS A 9 -4.68 -2.93 1.96
N VAL A 10 -4.14 -2.63 3.13
CA VAL A 10 -3.78 -1.28 3.58
C VAL A 10 -2.30 -1.22 3.94
N GLY A 11 -1.69 -0.06 3.76
CA GLY A 11 -0.28 0.16 4.02
C GLY A 11 0.00 1.66 4.14
N LEU A 12 1.17 2.00 4.68
CA LEU A 12 1.55 3.40 4.86
C LEU A 12 2.40 3.87 3.69
N PHE A 13 2.08 5.02 3.13
CA PHE A 13 2.89 5.65 2.11
C PHE A 13 3.68 6.81 2.73
N PHE A 14 5.00 6.80 2.53
CA PHE A 14 5.87 7.86 3.01
C PHE A 14 7.10 7.99 2.10
N GLN A 15 7.39 9.20 1.64
CA GLN A 15 8.55 9.54 0.80
C GLN A 15 8.78 8.57 -0.38
N GLY A 16 7.72 8.27 -1.15
CA GLY A 16 7.82 7.41 -2.33
C GLY A 16 8.00 5.92 -2.04
N LYS A 17 7.85 5.51 -0.78
CA LYS A 17 7.91 4.10 -0.35
C LYS A 17 6.61 3.69 0.31
N ILE A 18 6.26 2.42 0.17
CA ILE A 18 5.12 1.79 0.82
C ILE A 18 5.65 0.87 1.91
N PHE A 19 5.17 1.07 3.14
CA PHE A 19 5.31 0.12 4.23
C PHE A 19 4.16 -0.87 4.12
N HIS A 20 4.48 -2.03 3.56
CA HIS A 20 3.58 -3.15 3.34
C HIS A 20 3.58 -4.06 4.58
N LEU A 21 2.42 -4.21 5.22
CA LEU A 21 2.26 -4.97 6.46
C LEU A 21 1.74 -6.37 6.12
N GLY A 22 2.64 -7.31 5.89
CA GLY A 22 2.28 -8.71 5.59
C GLY A 22 2.34 -9.61 6.83
N GLU A 23 1.89 -10.85 6.68
CA GLU A 23 1.97 -11.88 7.74
C GLU A 23 3.41 -12.19 8.17
N SER A 24 4.37 -12.03 7.26
CA SER A 24 5.80 -12.18 7.53
C SER A 24 6.45 -10.95 8.16
N GLY A 25 5.67 -9.90 8.44
CA GLY A 25 6.13 -8.63 9.02
C GLY A 25 6.09 -7.45 8.04
N VAL A 26 6.81 -6.38 8.40
CA VAL A 26 6.84 -5.13 7.65
C VAL A 26 7.86 -5.21 6.52
N GLN A 27 7.42 -4.97 5.29
CA GLN A 27 8.28 -4.82 4.12
C GLN A 27 8.24 -3.37 3.61
N ARG A 28 9.41 -2.83 3.24
CA ARG A 28 9.51 -1.51 2.62
C ARG A 28 9.72 -1.66 1.12
N ILE A 29 8.70 -1.33 0.34
CA ILE A 29 8.71 -1.51 -1.13
C ILE A 29 8.56 -0.18 -1.87
N THR A 30 9.00 -0.14 -3.12
CA THR A 30 8.74 0.98 -4.03
C THR A 30 7.34 0.89 -4.63
N VAL A 31 6.88 2.00 -5.23
CA VAL A 31 5.62 2.01 -5.98
C VAL A 31 5.71 1.07 -7.20
N GLU A 32 6.86 1.01 -7.90
CA GLU A 32 7.07 0.03 -8.99
C GLU A 32 6.92 -1.41 -8.50
N GLN A 33 7.55 -1.78 -7.38
CA GLN A 33 7.42 -3.13 -6.82
C GLN A 33 5.98 -3.43 -6.43
N ALA A 34 5.28 -2.46 -5.84
CA ALA A 34 3.87 -2.60 -5.46
C ALA A 34 2.95 -2.88 -6.67
N LYS A 35 3.23 -2.33 -7.86
CA LYS A 35 2.45 -2.60 -9.09
C LYS A 35 2.48 -4.06 -9.53
N ILE A 36 3.47 -4.84 -9.08
CA ILE A 36 3.56 -6.29 -9.36
C ILE A 36 2.48 -7.05 -8.58
N TRP A 37 2.17 -6.61 -7.35
CA TRP A 37 1.29 -7.33 -6.43
C TRP A 37 -0.13 -6.77 -6.40
N PHE A 38 -0.27 -5.48 -6.67
CA PHE A 38 -1.55 -4.78 -6.53
C PHE A 38 -2.09 -4.33 -7.89
N LYS A 39 -3.29 -4.81 -8.22
CA LYS A 39 -4.09 -4.39 -9.38
C LYS A 39 -4.41 -2.90 -9.32
N ARG A 40 -4.69 -2.37 -8.11
CA ARG A 40 -5.07 -0.98 -7.88
C ARG A 40 -4.47 -0.43 -6.59
N ILE A 41 -3.96 0.80 -6.65
CA ILE A 41 -3.45 1.56 -5.51
C ILE A 41 -4.22 2.89 -5.46
N ARG A 42 -4.71 3.27 -4.28
CA ARG A 42 -5.36 4.55 -4.01
C ARG A 42 -4.71 5.16 -2.77
N TYR A 43 -4.43 6.45 -2.82
CA TYR A 43 -3.86 7.22 -1.73
C TYR A 43 -4.97 7.99 -1.03
N TYR A 44 -4.94 7.98 0.29
CA TYR A 44 -5.86 8.72 1.14
C TYR A 44 -5.03 9.52 2.11
N GLU A 45 -5.22 10.84 2.10
CA GLU A 45 -4.63 11.73 3.10
C GLU A 45 -5.63 11.91 4.25
N PRO A 46 -5.18 12.02 5.51
CA PRO A 46 -6.05 12.23 6.64
C PRO A 46 -6.78 13.58 6.52
N ASN A 47 -8.08 13.60 6.82
CA ASN A 47 -8.82 14.84 6.96
C ASN A 47 -8.42 15.53 8.27
N LEU A 48 -7.68 16.64 8.18
CA LEU A 48 -7.16 17.37 9.34
C LEU A 48 -8.15 18.40 9.94
N HIS A 49 -9.39 18.45 9.46
CA HIS A 49 -10.36 19.52 9.75
C HIS A 49 -11.62 19.04 10.49
N HIS A 50 -11.52 18.00 11.31
CA HIS A 50 -12.62 17.50 12.15
C HIS A 50 -12.58 18.05 13.57
#